data_AF-A0A9N8CRL6-F1
#
_entry.id   AF-A0A9N8CRL6-F1
#
_cell.length_a   1.000
_cell.length_b   1.000
_cell.length_c   1.000
_cell.angle_alpha   90.00
_cell.angle_beta   90.00
_cell.angle_gamma   90.00
#
_symmetry.space_group_name_H-M   'P 1'
#
loop_
_entity.id
_entity.type
_entity.pdbx_description
1 polymer ?
#
loop_
_entity_poly.entity_id
_entity_poly.type
_entity_poly.pdbx_seq_one_letter_code
_entity_poly.pdbx_strand_id
1 'polypeptide(L)'
;MWPFKWDVDDGDTKLALLRTNPESTLLQYVFLVDIAKGVILNSGNCSVKCVKVKDKIYKLILTNNSGSDWYFPFVTNGLGGVGSCEVPIPQNNGALAISTGMNGCALQVNKNDRKFIFFHDSDGTSLGKITVQGECVCRVEYRDYAGPFYSGEQFLKEKKFGDGYFSYYPICVHHENKWKVFYSGVYHSPVSNKYEKLYDVFPCKTSFYDE
;
A
#
# COMPACT_ATOMS: atom_id res chain seq x y z
N MET A 1 2.17 -10.47 -29.85
CA MET A 1 3.61 -10.68 -29.61
C MET A 1 4.15 -9.37 -29.05
N TRP A 2 4.38 -9.28 -27.73
CA TRP A 2 4.84 -8.06 -27.07
C TRP A 2 6.35 -8.13 -26.82
N PRO A 3 7.16 -7.15 -27.26
CA PRO A 3 8.58 -7.12 -26.95
C PRO A 3 8.82 -6.14 -25.81
N PHE A 4 8.88 -6.63 -24.58
CA PHE A 4 9.62 -5.94 -23.51
C PHE A 4 10.76 -6.86 -23.10
N LYS A 5 11.99 -6.44 -23.40
CA LYS A 5 13.18 -6.99 -22.73
C LYS A 5 13.08 -6.53 -21.27
N TRP A 6 12.90 -7.49 -20.37
CA TRP A 6 13.07 -7.25 -18.95
C TRP A 6 14.55 -6.93 -18.74
N ASP A 7 14.85 -5.71 -18.30
CA ASP A 7 16.13 -5.46 -17.60
C ASP A 7 16.27 -6.52 -16.50
N VAL A 8 17.51 -6.90 -16.19
CA VAL A 8 17.85 -7.90 -15.15
C VAL A 8 16.91 -7.75 -13.95
N ASP A 9 16.01 -8.72 -13.75
CA ASP A 9 14.93 -8.64 -12.75
C ASP A 9 15.56 -8.72 -11.35
N ASP A 10 15.67 -7.58 -10.68
CA ASP A 10 16.20 -7.46 -9.33
C ASP A 10 15.10 -7.32 -8.26
N GLY A 11 13.86 -7.69 -8.62
CA GLY A 11 12.68 -7.58 -7.76
C GLY A 11 12.85 -8.24 -6.40
N ASP A 12 13.38 -9.47 -6.35
CA ASP A 12 13.59 -10.21 -5.09
C ASP A 12 14.57 -9.49 -4.15
N THR A 13 15.63 -8.91 -4.71
CA THR A 13 16.60 -8.12 -3.93
C THR A 13 15.92 -6.88 -3.33
N LYS A 14 15.04 -6.24 -4.08
CA LYS A 14 14.35 -5.01 -3.65
C LYS A 14 13.24 -5.30 -2.65
N LEU A 15 12.57 -6.44 -2.78
CA LEU A 15 11.65 -6.94 -1.76
C LEU A 15 12.39 -7.26 -0.46
N ALA A 16 13.55 -7.92 -0.53
CA ALA A 16 14.36 -8.19 0.65
C ALA A 16 14.77 -6.88 1.35
N LEU A 17 15.24 -5.87 0.59
CA LEU A 17 15.58 -4.56 1.14
C LEU A 17 14.37 -3.86 1.77
N LEU A 18 13.19 -3.92 1.15
CA LEU A 18 11.95 -3.39 1.72
C LEU A 18 11.64 -4.03 3.07
N ARG A 19 11.87 -5.33 3.22
CA ARG A 19 11.63 -6.06 4.47
C ARG A 19 12.66 -5.75 5.56
N THR A 20 13.94 -5.63 5.20
CA THR A 20 15.04 -5.49 6.17
C THR A 20 15.44 -4.06 6.46
N ASN A 21 15.11 -3.11 5.59
CA ASN A 21 15.39 -1.68 5.75
C ASN A 21 14.32 -0.85 5.01
N PRO A 22 13.05 -0.91 5.46
CA PRO A 22 11.93 -0.30 4.75
C PRO A 22 12.11 1.20 4.56
N GLU A 23 12.61 1.90 5.57
CA GLU A 23 12.76 3.36 5.54
C GLU A 23 13.70 3.83 4.43
N SER A 24 14.92 3.27 4.39
CA SER A 24 15.90 3.66 3.37
C SER A 24 15.48 3.20 1.98
N THR A 25 14.78 2.07 1.89
CA THR A 25 14.32 1.51 0.62
C THR A 25 13.22 2.36 0.02
N LEU A 26 12.23 2.76 0.81
CA LEU A 26 11.13 3.60 0.34
C LEU A 26 11.56 5.04 0.06
N LEU A 27 12.64 5.54 0.65
CA LEU A 27 13.22 6.83 0.19
C LEU A 27 13.82 6.78 -1.22
N GLN A 28 14.11 5.58 -1.74
CA GLN A 28 14.82 5.40 -3.02
C GLN A 28 13.97 4.79 -4.13
N TYR A 29 12.94 4.01 -3.76
CA TYR A 29 12.20 3.15 -4.67
C TYR A 29 10.70 3.25 -4.45
N VAL A 30 9.94 3.28 -5.55
CA VAL A 30 8.48 3.23 -5.53
C VAL A 30 8.01 1.79 -5.64
N PHE A 31 7.07 1.39 -4.79
CA PHE A 31 6.43 0.09 -4.84
C PHE A 31 4.93 0.24 -5.08
N LEU A 32 4.47 -0.28 -6.22
CA LEU A 32 3.05 -0.37 -6.56
C LEU A 32 2.51 -1.70 -6.09
N VAL A 33 1.24 -1.77 -5.76
CA VAL A 33 0.60 -3.03 -5.37
C VAL A 33 -0.40 -3.43 -6.44
N ASP A 34 -0.35 -4.69 -6.84
CA ASP A 34 -1.24 -5.27 -7.83
C ASP A 34 -1.60 -6.70 -7.47
N ILE A 35 -2.72 -7.20 -7.98
CA ILE A 35 -3.13 -8.59 -7.80
C ILE A 35 -2.77 -9.36 -9.06
N ALA A 36 -2.23 -10.56 -8.92
CA ALA A 36 -1.86 -11.38 -10.08
C ALA A 36 -3.05 -11.58 -11.03
N LYS A 37 -2.80 -11.53 -12.33
CA LYS A 37 -3.83 -11.68 -13.35
C LYS A 37 -4.58 -13.01 -13.20
N GLY A 38 -5.90 -12.95 -13.13
CA GLY A 38 -6.77 -14.12 -12.97
C GLY A 38 -6.89 -14.63 -11.53
N VAL A 39 -6.27 -13.95 -10.56
CA VAL A 39 -6.41 -14.25 -9.14
C VAL A 39 -7.53 -13.40 -8.53
N ILE A 40 -8.46 -14.06 -7.84
CA ILE A 40 -9.37 -13.41 -6.90
C ILE A 40 -8.73 -13.56 -5.53
N LEU A 41 -8.22 -12.45 -4.99
CA LEU A 41 -7.55 -12.42 -3.69
C LEU A 41 -8.52 -11.95 -2.62
N ASN A 42 -8.82 -12.84 -1.68
CA ASN A 42 -9.60 -12.52 -0.50
C ASN A 42 -8.69 -11.90 0.57
N SER A 43 -9.31 -11.26 1.56
CA SER A 43 -8.58 -10.82 2.75
C SER A 43 -7.87 -11.98 3.44
N GLY A 44 -6.70 -11.71 4.00
CA GLY A 44 -5.92 -12.69 4.77
C GLY A 44 -4.52 -12.89 4.23
N ASN A 45 -3.98 -14.08 4.47
CA ASN A 45 -2.62 -14.42 4.10
C ASN A 45 -2.39 -14.36 2.58
N CYS A 46 -1.26 -13.80 2.17
CA CYS A 46 -0.90 -13.71 0.76
C CYS A 46 0.59 -13.96 0.56
N SER A 47 0.95 -14.21 -0.70
CA SER A 47 2.32 -14.27 -1.18
C SER A 47 2.61 -13.03 -2.00
N VAL A 48 3.80 -12.46 -1.83
CA VAL A 48 4.24 -11.24 -2.53
C VAL A 48 5.41 -11.58 -3.45
N LYS A 49 5.24 -11.36 -4.76
CA LYS A 49 6.33 -11.31 -5.72
C LYS A 49 6.64 -9.87 -6.08
N CYS A 50 7.90 -9.49 -6.14
CA CYS A 50 8.30 -8.17 -6.60
C CYS A 50 8.85 -8.27 -8.03
N VAL A 51 8.44 -7.35 -8.91
CA VAL A 51 8.97 -7.26 -10.28
C VAL A 51 9.36 -5.82 -10.59
N LYS A 52 10.48 -5.65 -11.28
CA LYS A 52 10.88 -4.34 -11.80
C LYS A 52 9.96 -3.92 -12.93
N VAL A 53 9.39 -2.72 -12.84
CA VAL A 53 8.55 -2.13 -13.89
C VAL A 53 9.37 -1.16 -14.74
N LYS A 54 10.20 -0.35 -14.08
CA LYS A 54 11.15 0.59 -14.69
C LYS A 54 12.20 0.98 -13.65
N ASP A 55 13.14 1.85 -14.03
CA ASP A 55 14.12 2.34 -13.07
C ASP A 55 13.45 2.88 -11.80
N LYS A 56 13.91 2.37 -10.66
CA LYS A 56 13.41 2.64 -9.30
C LYS A 56 11.91 2.41 -9.04
N ILE A 57 11.17 1.77 -9.96
CA ILE A 57 9.76 1.42 -9.73
C ILE A 57 9.56 -0.08 -9.84
N TYR A 58 8.97 -0.61 -8.79
CA TYR A 58 8.68 -2.01 -8.61
C TYR A 58 7.18 -2.21 -8.40
N LYS A 59 6.71 -3.41 -8.73
CA LYS A 59 5.34 -3.84 -8.45
C LYS A 59 5.38 -5.07 -7.55
N LEU A 60 4.71 -4.98 -6.42
CA LEU A 60 4.38 -6.06 -5.50
C LEU A 60 3.10 -6.73 -6.03
N ILE A 61 3.28 -7.91 -6.62
CA ILE A 61 2.21 -8.73 -7.17
C ILE A 61 1.77 -9.73 -6.10
N LEU A 62 0.52 -9.63 -5.69
CA LEU A 62 -0.08 -10.46 -4.65
C LEU A 62 -0.72 -11.72 -5.25
N THR A 63 -0.52 -12.87 -4.60
CA THR A 63 -1.17 -14.16 -4.88
C THR A 63 -1.71 -14.82 -3.62
N ASN A 64 -2.56 -15.83 -3.78
CA ASN A 64 -3.31 -16.45 -2.68
C ASN A 64 -2.44 -17.24 -1.68
N ASN A 65 -2.76 -17.08 -0.38
CA ASN A 65 -2.66 -18.04 0.75
C ASN A 65 -1.47 -19.02 0.72
N SER A 66 -0.24 -18.51 0.68
CA SER A 66 0.96 -19.36 0.75
C SER A 66 2.20 -18.66 1.34
N GLY A 67 2.05 -17.44 1.84
CA GLY A 67 3.18 -16.56 2.17
C GLY A 67 3.22 -16.20 3.65
N SER A 68 4.08 -15.23 3.98
CA SER A 68 4.18 -14.64 5.32
C SER A 68 3.59 -13.22 5.38
N ASP A 69 2.89 -12.82 4.32
CA ASP A 69 2.31 -11.50 4.16
C ASP A 69 0.80 -11.54 4.27
N TRP A 70 0.20 -10.36 4.35
CA TRP A 70 -1.22 -10.17 4.61
C TRP A 70 -1.79 -9.14 3.65
N TYR A 71 -2.98 -9.41 3.13
CA TYR A 71 -3.72 -8.52 2.26
C TYR A 71 -5.01 -8.07 2.93
N PHE A 72 -5.19 -6.75 3.05
CA PHE A 72 -6.47 -6.15 3.45
C PHE A 72 -7.09 -5.45 2.23
N PRO A 73 -8.24 -5.92 1.71
CA PRO A 73 -8.78 -5.43 0.45
C PRO A 73 -9.44 -4.06 0.56
N PHE A 74 -9.46 -3.32 -0.54
CA PHE A 74 -10.47 -2.29 -0.74
C PHE A 74 -11.84 -2.95 -0.99
N VAL A 75 -12.86 -2.56 -0.22
CA VAL A 75 -14.24 -3.03 -0.41
C VAL A 75 -15.15 -1.80 -0.40
N THR A 76 -15.95 -1.65 -1.46
CA THR A 76 -16.97 -0.59 -1.56
C THR A 76 -18.24 -1.13 -2.19
N ASN A 77 -19.39 -0.61 -1.77
CA ASN A 77 -20.68 -0.85 -2.42
C ASN A 77 -21.18 0.37 -3.22
N GLY A 78 -20.32 1.37 -3.44
CA GLY A 78 -20.68 2.64 -4.09
C GLY A 78 -21.22 3.72 -3.12
N LEU A 79 -21.47 3.37 -1.85
CA LEU A 79 -21.86 4.30 -0.77
C LEU A 79 -20.83 4.32 0.37
N GLY A 80 -19.66 3.73 0.14
CA GLY A 80 -18.61 3.46 1.12
C GLY A 80 -18.39 1.96 1.32
N GLY A 81 -17.59 1.62 2.33
CA GLY A 81 -17.25 0.24 2.65
C GLY A 81 -15.92 0.13 3.39
N VAL A 82 -15.72 -1.01 4.05
CA VAL A 82 -14.50 -1.29 4.79
C VAL A 82 -14.10 -2.71 4.47
N GLY A 83 -12.90 -2.89 3.91
CA GLY A 83 -12.25 -4.19 3.87
C GLY A 83 -11.23 -4.30 4.98
N SER A 84 -11.04 -5.50 5.53
CA SER A 84 -10.18 -5.69 6.69
C SER A 84 -9.43 -7.01 6.65
N CYS A 85 -8.22 -7.05 7.20
CA CYS A 85 -7.44 -8.25 7.45
C CYS A 85 -7.02 -8.34 8.91
N GLU A 86 -7.16 -9.52 9.49
CA GLU A 86 -6.63 -9.84 10.81
C GLU A 86 -5.24 -10.44 10.67
N VAL A 87 -4.29 -9.91 11.44
CA VAL A 87 -2.89 -10.35 11.47
C VAL A 87 -2.56 -10.77 12.90
N PRO A 88 -2.27 -12.06 13.16
CA PRO A 88 -2.06 -12.57 14.51
C PRO A 88 -0.77 -12.03 15.13
N ILE A 89 -0.71 -11.95 16.45
CA ILE A 89 0.51 -11.64 17.21
C ILE A 89 1.14 -12.96 17.70
N PRO A 90 2.48 -13.14 17.63
CA PRO A 90 3.49 -12.21 17.11
C PRO A 90 3.69 -12.29 15.59
N GLN A 91 4.35 -11.28 15.03
CA GLN A 91 4.79 -11.28 13.63
C GLN A 91 6.31 -11.22 13.52
N ASN A 92 6.85 -11.84 12.46
CA ASN A 92 8.27 -11.79 12.17
C ASN A 92 8.65 -10.43 11.58
N ASN A 93 9.84 -9.94 11.87
CA ASN A 93 10.38 -8.79 11.13
C ASN A 93 10.45 -9.13 9.64
N GLY A 94 10.08 -8.15 8.81
CA GLY A 94 9.92 -8.27 7.38
C GLY A 94 8.53 -8.69 6.93
N ALA A 95 7.60 -9.08 7.81
CA ALA A 95 6.22 -9.36 7.39
C ALA A 95 5.55 -8.10 6.81
N LEU A 96 4.74 -8.27 5.76
CA LEU A 96 4.02 -7.17 5.14
C LEU A 96 2.52 -7.30 5.38
N ALA A 97 1.85 -6.19 5.64
CA ALA A 97 0.41 -6.05 5.51
C ALA A 97 0.14 -4.97 4.44
N ILE A 98 -0.54 -5.34 3.36
CA ILE A 98 -0.57 -4.55 2.13
C ILE A 98 -2.00 -4.40 1.61
N SER A 99 -2.30 -3.27 0.98
CA SER A 99 -3.52 -3.06 0.21
C SER A 99 -3.24 -2.49 -1.17
N THR A 100 -4.25 -2.51 -2.03
CA THR A 100 -4.20 -1.83 -3.33
C THR A 100 -4.25 -0.30 -3.15
N GLY A 101 -4.10 0.43 -4.28
CA GLY A 101 -4.00 1.89 -4.26
C GLY A 101 -5.19 2.59 -3.61
N MET A 102 -4.89 3.62 -2.83
CA MET A 102 -5.81 4.50 -2.15
C MET A 102 -5.86 5.86 -2.85
N ASN A 103 -7.05 6.44 -2.93
CA ASN A 103 -7.29 7.82 -3.33
C ASN A 103 -8.52 8.34 -2.59
N GLY A 104 -8.33 9.18 -1.57
CA GLY A 104 -9.40 9.61 -0.67
C GLY A 104 -9.80 8.60 0.42
N CYS A 105 -9.22 7.40 0.42
CA CYS A 105 -9.46 6.36 1.45
C CYS A 105 -8.64 6.64 2.72
N ALA A 106 -8.94 5.92 3.81
CA ALA A 106 -8.10 5.89 5.00
C ALA A 106 -7.63 4.47 5.34
N LEU A 107 -6.47 4.38 5.97
CA LEU A 107 -5.97 3.17 6.61
C LEU A 107 -6.17 3.32 8.10
N GLN A 108 -6.74 2.32 8.74
CA GLN A 108 -6.79 2.24 10.20
C GLN A 108 -6.29 0.88 10.67
N VAL A 109 -5.59 0.88 11.79
CA VAL A 109 -5.17 -0.35 12.45
C VAL A 109 -5.69 -0.34 13.87
N ASN A 110 -6.45 -1.38 14.21
CA ASN A 110 -6.82 -1.65 15.59
C ASN A 110 -6.00 -2.81 16.14
N LYS A 111 -5.79 -2.83 17.46
CA LYS A 111 -5.08 -3.88 18.18
C LYS A 111 -5.93 -4.45 19.31
N ASN A 112 -5.80 -5.75 19.54
CA ASN A 112 -6.12 -6.39 20.81
C ASN A 112 -5.01 -7.38 21.18
N ASP A 113 -5.19 -8.10 22.29
CA ASP A 113 -4.19 -9.04 22.85
C ASP A 113 -3.74 -10.17 21.91
N ARG A 114 -4.43 -10.39 20.78
CA ARG A 114 -4.18 -11.54 19.89
C ARG A 114 -3.80 -11.15 18.47
N LYS A 115 -4.17 -9.94 18.03
CA LYS A 115 -4.09 -9.56 16.62
C LYS A 115 -4.09 -8.05 16.41
N PHE A 116 -3.51 -7.66 15.28
CA PHE A 116 -3.81 -6.42 14.60
C PHE A 116 -4.93 -6.63 13.59
N ILE A 117 -5.75 -5.61 13.39
CA ILE A 117 -6.81 -5.60 12.40
C ILE A 117 -6.56 -4.37 11.52
N PHE A 118 -6.11 -4.63 10.29
CA PHE A 118 -5.85 -3.61 9.28
C PHE A 118 -7.12 -3.37 8.48
N PHE A 119 -7.53 -2.11 8.37
CA PHE A 119 -8.72 -1.68 7.66
C PHE A 119 -8.36 -0.78 6.48
N HIS A 120 -8.95 -1.06 5.32
CA HIS A 120 -9.06 -0.14 4.19
C HIS A 120 -10.46 0.48 4.24
N ASP A 121 -10.54 1.71 4.71
CA ASP A 121 -11.76 2.48 4.92
C ASP A 121 -12.06 3.34 3.68
N SER A 122 -13.03 2.92 2.87
CA SER A 122 -13.48 3.67 1.69
C SER A 122 -13.93 5.06 2.11
N ASP A 123 -13.42 6.06 1.40
CA ASP A 123 -13.72 7.48 1.61
C ASP A 123 -13.34 8.02 3.00
N GLY A 124 -12.58 7.23 3.79
CA GLY A 124 -12.11 7.62 5.12
C GLY A 124 -13.21 7.92 6.14
N THR A 125 -14.45 7.50 5.90
CA THR A 125 -15.59 7.79 6.78
C THR A 125 -16.49 6.58 7.04
N SER A 126 -16.25 5.46 6.35
CA SER A 126 -17.11 4.28 6.42
C SER A 126 -16.92 3.53 7.73
N LEU A 127 -15.71 3.54 8.27
CA LEU A 127 -15.37 2.84 9.50
C LEU A 127 -16.06 3.44 10.73
N GLY A 128 -16.33 4.75 10.74
CA GLY A 128 -17.12 5.41 11.79
C GLY A 128 -18.60 5.00 11.82
N LYS A 129 -19.07 4.25 10.82
CA LYS A 129 -20.46 3.78 10.69
C LYS A 129 -20.65 2.33 11.16
N ILE A 130 -19.57 1.66 11.58
CA ILE A 130 -19.59 0.26 12.02
C ILE A 130 -18.93 0.12 13.39
N THR A 131 -19.30 -0.92 14.13
CA THR A 131 -18.58 -1.31 15.35
C THR A 131 -17.30 -2.02 14.97
N VAL A 132 -16.16 -1.50 15.41
CA VAL A 132 -14.85 -2.13 15.22
C VAL A 132 -14.30 -2.70 16.52
N GLN A 133 -13.56 -3.81 16.42
CA GLN A 133 -12.93 -4.46 17.56
C GLN A 133 -11.55 -3.86 17.85
N GLY A 134 -11.13 -3.88 19.11
CA GLY A 134 -9.80 -3.45 19.53
C GLY A 134 -9.63 -1.93 19.61
N GLU A 135 -8.51 -1.50 20.18
CA GLU A 135 -8.11 -0.10 20.28
C GLU A 135 -7.50 0.38 18.95
N CYS A 136 -7.87 1.57 18.49
CA CYS A 136 -7.22 2.19 17.33
C CYS A 136 -5.79 2.63 17.70
N VAL A 137 -4.79 1.95 17.14
CA VAL A 137 -3.37 2.24 17.37
C VAL A 137 -2.73 3.05 16.24
N CYS A 138 -3.40 3.14 15.09
CA CYS A 138 -2.96 3.93 13.96
C CYS A 138 -4.14 4.30 13.06
N ARG A 139 -4.22 5.55 12.64
CA ARG A 139 -5.08 5.98 11.53
C ARG A 139 -4.31 6.92 10.63
N VAL A 140 -4.37 6.66 9.32
CA VAL A 140 -3.75 7.47 8.28
C VAL A 140 -4.83 7.83 7.26
N GLU A 141 -5.14 9.11 7.16
CA GLU A 141 -6.15 9.68 6.29
C GLU A 141 -5.51 10.24 5.02
N TYR A 142 -6.32 10.59 4.03
CA TYR A 142 -5.85 11.13 2.75
C TYR A 142 -4.86 12.29 2.91
N ARG A 143 -5.13 13.22 3.82
CA ARG A 143 -4.24 14.36 4.09
C ARG A 143 -2.85 13.95 4.59
N ASP A 144 -2.72 12.79 5.24
CA ASP A 144 -1.48 12.36 5.86
C ASP A 144 -0.53 11.77 4.80
N TYR A 145 -1.06 11.07 3.79
CA TYR A 145 -0.27 10.46 2.72
C TYR A 145 -0.24 11.25 1.40
N ALA A 146 -1.18 12.17 1.17
CA ALA A 146 -1.13 13.10 0.03
C ALA A 146 -0.12 14.26 0.25
N GLY A 147 0.45 14.35 1.45
CA GLY A 147 1.43 15.35 1.87
C GLY A 147 0.82 16.69 2.31
N PRO A 148 1.60 17.55 2.98
CA PRO A 148 1.16 18.90 3.33
C PRO A 148 0.76 19.66 2.06
N PHE A 149 -0.39 20.33 2.10
CA PHE A 149 -0.98 21.12 1.01
C PHE A 149 -1.45 20.36 -0.25
N TYR A 150 -1.65 19.05 -0.18
CA TYR A 150 -2.04 18.25 -1.36
C TYR A 150 -1.02 18.43 -2.49
N SER A 151 0.27 18.20 -2.22
CA SER A 151 1.35 18.35 -3.22
C SER A 151 1.10 17.57 -4.53
N GLY A 152 0.28 16.51 -4.46
CA GLY A 152 -0.35 15.87 -5.61
C GLY A 152 -1.23 16.81 -6.44
N GLU A 153 -2.26 17.38 -5.83
CA GLU A 153 -3.21 18.30 -6.49
C GLU A 153 -2.55 19.60 -6.95
N GLN A 154 -1.60 20.16 -6.18
CA GLN A 154 -0.90 21.38 -6.56
C GLN A 154 -0.14 21.21 -7.88
N PHE A 155 0.60 20.12 -8.03
CA PHE A 155 1.27 19.80 -9.29
C PHE A 155 0.31 19.52 -10.45
N LEU A 156 -0.88 18.91 -10.22
CA LEU A 156 -1.87 18.76 -11.29
C LEU A 156 -2.29 20.13 -11.83
N LYS A 157 -2.52 21.07 -10.92
CA LYS A 157 -2.85 22.46 -11.26
C LYS A 157 -1.68 23.14 -12.00
N GLU A 158 -0.43 22.90 -11.60
CA GLU A 158 0.75 23.52 -12.20
C GLU A 158 1.16 22.91 -13.55
N LYS A 159 1.02 21.59 -13.73
CA LYS A 159 1.55 20.88 -14.89
C LYS A 159 0.55 20.71 -16.04
N LYS A 160 -0.72 21.11 -15.86
CA LYS A 160 -1.80 20.97 -16.86
C LYS A 160 -1.90 19.54 -17.41
N PHE A 161 -1.60 18.53 -16.59
CA PHE A 161 -1.92 17.16 -16.97
C PHE A 161 -3.46 17.04 -17.02
N GLY A 162 -4.01 16.41 -18.06
CA GLY A 162 -5.46 16.24 -18.25
C GLY A 162 -6.11 15.33 -17.19
N ASP A 163 -7.21 14.66 -17.54
CA ASP A 163 -8.12 13.86 -16.66
C ASP A 163 -7.49 12.62 -15.96
N GLY A 164 -6.32 12.75 -15.33
CA GLY A 164 -5.66 11.68 -14.57
C GLY A 164 -5.92 11.73 -13.08
N TYR A 165 -5.42 10.73 -12.36
CA TYR A 165 -5.65 10.59 -10.92
C TYR A 165 -4.42 10.06 -10.19
N PHE A 166 -4.35 10.28 -8.88
CA PHE A 166 -3.32 9.70 -8.03
C PHE A 166 -3.75 8.37 -7.43
N SER A 167 -2.78 7.48 -7.23
CA SER A 167 -2.94 6.34 -6.35
C SER A 167 -1.76 6.27 -5.39
N TYR A 168 -2.08 6.09 -4.12
CA TYR A 168 -1.13 5.96 -3.03
C TYR A 168 -1.23 4.55 -2.46
N TYR A 169 -0.14 3.81 -2.48
CA TYR A 169 -0.12 2.41 -2.11
C TYR A 169 0.40 2.26 -0.67
N PRO A 170 -0.47 1.89 0.30
CA PRO A 170 -0.04 1.64 1.67
C PRO A 170 0.78 0.34 1.74
N ILE A 171 1.92 0.42 2.39
CA ILE A 171 2.82 -0.71 2.63
C ILE A 171 3.16 -0.71 4.12
N CYS A 172 2.51 -1.58 4.88
CA CYS A 172 2.83 -1.78 6.28
C CYS A 172 3.91 -2.85 6.38
N VAL A 173 5.03 -2.54 7.03
CA VAL A 173 6.17 -3.45 7.24
C VAL A 173 6.37 -3.66 8.73
N HIS A 174 6.36 -4.91 9.18
CA HIS A 174 6.74 -5.24 10.54
C HIS A 174 8.28 -5.20 10.63
N HIS A 175 8.84 -4.24 11.37
CA HIS A 175 10.27 -4.00 11.45
C HIS A 175 10.65 -3.45 12.83
N GLU A 176 11.68 -4.02 13.47
CA GLU A 176 12.07 -3.73 14.85
C GLU A 176 10.91 -3.93 15.84
N ASN A 177 10.15 -5.04 15.66
CA ASN A 177 9.00 -5.42 16.49
C ASN A 177 7.87 -4.38 16.52
N LYS A 178 7.78 -3.59 15.44
CA LYS A 178 6.74 -2.59 15.23
C LYS A 178 6.24 -2.67 13.82
N TRP A 179 4.95 -2.49 13.63
CA TRP A 179 4.44 -2.16 12.32
C TRP A 179 4.76 -0.71 11.99
N LYS A 180 5.34 -0.50 10.82
CA LYS A 180 5.60 0.82 10.23
C LYS A 180 4.77 0.95 8.96
N VAL A 181 3.99 2.02 8.84
CA VAL A 181 3.20 2.32 7.64
C VAL A 181 4.01 3.24 6.73
N PHE A 182 3.99 2.95 5.44
CA PHE A 182 4.58 3.79 4.39
C PHE A 182 3.66 3.89 3.18
N TYR A 183 3.88 4.89 2.34
CA TYR A 183 3.10 5.10 1.12
C TYR A 183 3.98 5.36 -0.09
N SER A 184 3.68 4.69 -1.20
CA SER A 184 4.21 5.01 -2.53
C SER A 184 3.14 5.72 -3.35
N GLY A 185 3.42 6.91 -3.89
CA GLY A 185 2.47 7.67 -4.71
C GLY A 185 2.79 7.59 -6.20
N VAL A 186 1.77 7.43 -7.05
CA VAL A 186 1.90 7.60 -8.51
C VAL A 186 0.75 8.39 -9.10
N TYR A 187 1.01 9.04 -10.23
CA TYR A 187 -0.02 9.64 -11.06
C TYR A 187 -0.31 8.76 -12.28
N HIS A 188 -1.58 8.55 -12.56
CA HIS A 188 -2.09 7.82 -13.71
C HIS A 188 -2.58 8.80 -14.77
N SER A 189 -1.95 8.83 -15.94
CA SER A 189 -2.34 9.70 -17.06
C SER A 189 -3.28 9.00 -18.05
N PRO A 190 -4.39 9.62 -18.47
CA PRO A 190 -5.33 9.05 -19.44
C PRO A 190 -4.85 9.20 -20.89
N VAL A 191 -3.94 10.14 -21.19
CA VAL A 191 -3.58 10.54 -22.56
C VAL A 191 -2.63 9.55 -23.25
N SER A 192 -2.10 8.55 -22.54
CA SER A 192 -1.07 7.68 -23.11
C SER A 192 -1.23 6.17 -22.85
N ASN A 193 -2.19 5.70 -22.04
CA ASN A 193 -2.17 4.31 -21.52
C ASN A 193 -0.80 3.90 -20.92
N LYS A 194 0.05 4.89 -20.56
CA LYS A 194 1.40 4.68 -20.02
C LYS A 194 1.42 5.12 -18.56
N TYR A 195 1.97 4.26 -17.72
CA TYR A 195 2.30 4.56 -16.32
C TYR A 195 3.54 5.46 -16.27
N GLU A 196 3.35 6.78 -16.30
CA GLU A 196 4.46 7.73 -16.18
C GLU A 196 4.76 8.02 -14.70
N LYS A 197 6.04 7.96 -14.31
CA LYS A 197 6.46 8.30 -12.94
C LYS A 197 6.50 9.81 -12.94
N LEU A 198 5.45 10.44 -12.43
CA LEU A 198 5.46 11.89 -12.28
C LEU A 198 5.80 12.29 -10.85
N TYR A 199 5.73 11.34 -9.91
CA TYR A 199 6.08 11.55 -8.52
C TYR A 199 6.88 10.41 -7.91
N ASP A 200 7.69 10.80 -6.95
CA ASP A 200 8.46 9.91 -6.11
C ASP A 200 7.69 9.54 -4.83
N VAL A 201 8.30 8.70 -4.02
CA VAL A 201 7.75 8.26 -2.74
C VAL A 201 7.48 9.44 -1.80
N PHE A 202 6.30 9.45 -1.18
CA PHE A 202 5.96 10.35 -0.09
C PHE A 202 5.96 9.53 1.21
N PRO A 203 7.06 9.55 1.98
CA PRO A 203 7.14 8.79 3.22
C PRO A 203 6.20 9.39 4.28
N CYS A 204 4.95 8.93 4.33
CA CYS A 204 4.13 9.05 5.53
C CYS A 204 4.55 7.89 6.44
N LYS A 205 5.37 8.19 7.47
CA LYS A 205 5.92 7.18 8.39
C LYS A 205 5.19 7.23 9.73
N THR A 206 4.44 6.17 10.04
CA THR A 206 3.77 5.98 11.35
C THR A 206 4.15 4.60 11.91
N SER A 207 4.34 4.46 13.23
CA SER A 207 4.75 3.18 13.84
C SER A 207 3.97 2.81 15.11
N PHE A 208 3.68 1.51 15.32
CA PHE A 208 2.96 0.97 16.47
C PHE A 208 3.45 -0.45 16.87
N TYR A 209 3.20 -0.90 18.10
CA TYR A 209 3.88 -2.06 18.73
C TYR A 209 3.01 -3.29 18.97
N ASP A 210 3.62 -4.44 18.77
CA ASP A 210 3.16 -5.77 19.16
C ASP A 210 3.61 -6.06 20.61
N GLU A 211 3.07 -5.35 21.60
CA GLU A 211 3.26 -5.70 23.04
C GLU A 211 3.02 -7.18 23.34
#